data_AF-A0A2M8P841-F1
#
_entry.id   AF-A0A2M8P841-F1
#
_cell.length_a   1.000
_cell.length_b   1.000
_cell.length_c   1.000
_cell.angle_alpha   90.00
_cell.angle_beta   90.00
_cell.angle_gamma   90.00
#
_symmetry.space_group_name_H-M   'P 1'
#
loop_
_entity.id
_entity.type
_entity.pdbx_description
1 polymer ?
#
loop_
_entity_poly.entity_id
_entity_poly.type
_entity_poly.pdbx_seq_one_letter_code
_entity_poly.pdbx_strand_id
1 'polypeptide(L)'
;AVSHAGMLIVLESTTYPGTTEEILVPRICQAGLQPGEDVFIAFSPERIDPGNKEYGVKNTPKVVGGFTEACREVACAYYATIAEQVVPVSTARTAEMVKLLENTFRAVNIGLVNEMA
;
A
#
# COMPACT_ATOMS: atom_id res chain seq x y z
N ALA A 1 -21.87 -2.14 -6.71
CA ALA A 1 -20.41 -2.14 -6.48
C ALA A 1 -19.88 -3.53 -6.79
N VAL A 2 -18.64 -3.69 -7.27
CA VAL A 2 -18.03 -5.00 -7.62
C VAL A 2 -17.47 -5.73 -6.38
N SER A 3 -17.68 -5.19 -5.17
CA SER A 3 -17.22 -5.75 -3.90
C SER A 3 -18.22 -6.78 -3.35
N HIS A 4 -17.72 -7.93 -2.88
CA HIS A 4 -18.51 -8.98 -2.23
C HIS A 4 -17.84 -9.47 -0.94
N ALA A 5 -18.58 -10.22 -0.12
CA ALA A 5 -18.05 -10.81 1.11
C ALA A 5 -16.89 -11.79 0.82
N GLY A 6 -15.85 -11.77 1.65
CA GLY A 6 -14.61 -12.52 1.50
C GLY A 6 -13.57 -11.89 0.55
N MET A 7 -13.85 -10.72 -0.04
CA MET A 7 -12.91 -10.08 -0.98
C MET A 7 -11.79 -9.33 -0.24
N LEU A 8 -10.56 -9.44 -0.77
CA LEU A 8 -9.45 -8.54 -0.44
C LEU A 8 -9.37 -7.44 -1.51
N ILE A 9 -9.36 -6.18 -1.07
CA ILE A 9 -9.17 -5.00 -1.90
C ILE A 9 -7.89 -4.32 -1.44
N VAL A 10 -6.89 -4.23 -2.34
CA VAL A 10 -5.64 -3.51 -2.07
C VAL A 10 -5.50 -2.34 -3.03
N LEU A 11 -5.33 -1.14 -2.49
CA LEU A 11 -4.96 0.02 -3.29
C LEU A 11 -3.44 0.08 -3.43
N GLU A 12 -2.94 0.00 -4.66
CA GLU A 12 -1.51 0.14 -4.97
C GLU A 12 -1.16 1.47 -5.66
N SER A 13 -2.17 2.14 -6.23
CA SER A 13 -2.01 3.44 -6.86
C SER A 13 -1.53 4.47 -5.84
N THR A 14 -0.50 5.24 -6.22
CA THR A 14 0.02 6.31 -5.37
C THR A 14 -1.04 7.37 -5.16
N THR A 15 -1.24 7.75 -3.90
CA THR A 15 -2.26 8.70 -3.48
C THR A 15 -1.83 9.41 -2.19
N TYR A 16 -2.62 10.36 -1.71
CA TYR A 16 -2.36 11.07 -0.47
C TYR A 16 -2.69 10.22 0.77
N PRO A 17 -2.00 10.39 1.92
CA PRO A 17 -2.29 9.64 3.13
C PRO A 17 -3.68 9.99 3.67
N GLY A 18 -4.53 8.99 3.82
CA GLY A 18 -5.94 9.13 4.16
C GLY A 18 -6.87 8.57 3.09
N THR A 19 -6.42 8.40 1.84
CA THR A 19 -7.29 7.98 0.73
C THR A 19 -8.04 6.66 1.01
N THR A 20 -7.34 5.67 1.56
CA THR A 20 -7.95 4.38 1.90
C THR A 20 -9.09 4.55 2.91
N GLU A 21 -8.88 5.37 3.94
CA GLU A 21 -9.83 5.59 5.04
C GLU A 21 -10.96 6.56 4.68
N GLU A 22 -10.66 7.62 3.95
CA GLU A 22 -11.59 8.72 3.67
C GLU A 22 -12.44 8.49 2.43
N ILE A 23 -11.94 7.67 1.48
CA ILE A 23 -12.58 7.49 0.17
C ILE A 23 -13.00 6.03 -0.04
N LEU A 24 -12.08 5.08 0.14
CA LEU A 24 -12.37 3.69 -0.17
C LEU A 24 -13.29 3.05 0.88
N VAL A 25 -12.93 3.14 2.16
CA VAL A 25 -13.70 2.55 3.26
C VAL A 25 -15.16 3.01 3.27
N PRO A 26 -15.51 4.32 3.16
CA PRO A 26 -16.90 4.76 3.21
C PRO A 26 -17.74 4.19 2.07
N ARG A 27 -17.16 4.01 0.87
CA ARG A 27 -17.87 3.41 -0.27
C ARG A 27 -18.17 1.93 -0.05
N ILE A 28 -17.27 1.22 0.60
CA ILE A 28 -17.46 -0.19 0.94
C ILE A 28 -18.50 -0.35 2.05
N CYS A 29 -18.43 0.48 3.10
CA CYS A 29 -19.45 0.49 4.16
C CYS A 29 -20.85 0.85 3.63
N GLN A 30 -20.96 1.79 2.69
CA GLN A 30 -22.22 2.13 2.02
C GLN A 30 -22.82 0.96 1.22
N ALA A 31 -21.99 0.00 0.82
CA ALA A 31 -22.45 -1.24 0.18
C ALA A 31 -22.89 -2.31 1.19
N GLY A 32 -22.87 -2.01 2.50
CA GLY A 32 -23.29 -2.91 3.57
C GLY A 32 -22.25 -3.95 3.99
N LEU A 33 -20.98 -3.78 3.61
CA LEU A 33 -19.88 -4.68 3.98
C LEU A 33 -19.02 -4.05 5.07
N GLN A 34 -18.68 -4.83 6.10
CA GLN A 34 -17.84 -4.38 7.20
C GLN A 34 -16.35 -4.69 6.97
N PRO A 35 -15.47 -3.67 6.88
CA PRO A 35 -14.03 -3.89 6.74
C PRO A 35 -13.43 -4.66 7.92
N GLY A 36 -12.64 -5.69 7.64
CA GLY A 36 -12.04 -6.58 8.62
C GLY A 36 -12.88 -7.79 9.00
N GLU A 37 -14.15 -7.84 8.55
CA GLU A 37 -15.06 -8.97 8.79
C GLU A 37 -15.56 -9.54 7.46
N ASP A 38 -16.34 -8.75 6.71
CA ASP A 38 -16.88 -9.18 5.42
C ASP A 38 -15.90 -8.93 4.28
N VAL A 39 -15.03 -7.94 4.40
CA VAL A 39 -14.14 -7.48 3.32
C VAL A 39 -12.84 -6.97 3.90
N PHE A 40 -11.72 -7.27 3.25
CA PHE A 40 -10.39 -6.89 3.73
C PHE A 40 -9.85 -5.75 2.87
N ILE A 41 -9.45 -4.65 3.50
CA ILE A 41 -9.01 -3.43 2.81
C ILE A 41 -7.61 -3.06 3.27
N ALA A 42 -6.69 -2.93 2.32
CA ALA A 42 -5.30 -2.56 2.59
C ALA A 42 -4.75 -1.58 1.54
N PHE A 43 -3.58 -1.05 1.85
CA PHE A 43 -2.75 -0.29 0.93
C PHE A 43 -1.37 -0.94 0.85
N SER A 44 -0.85 -1.10 -0.37
CA SER A 44 0.52 -1.55 -0.60
C SER A 44 1.14 -0.76 -1.75
N PRO A 45 2.07 0.16 -1.49
CA PRO A 45 2.63 0.97 -2.56
C PRO A 45 3.42 0.12 -3.55
N GLU A 46 3.29 0.43 -4.83
CA GLU A 46 4.18 -0.11 -5.86
C GLU A 46 5.57 0.54 -5.75
N ARG A 47 6.62 -0.26 -5.80
CA ARG A 47 8.03 0.12 -5.61
C ARG A 47 8.95 -0.41 -6.71
N ILE A 48 8.41 -1.13 -7.70
CA ILE A 48 9.21 -1.61 -8.83
C ILE A 48 9.68 -0.44 -9.70
N ASP A 49 10.98 -0.45 -10.00
CA ASP A 49 11.60 0.38 -11.03
C ASP A 49 11.68 -0.43 -12.34
N PRO A 50 10.94 -0.06 -13.40
CA PRO A 50 10.94 -0.80 -14.67
C PRO A 50 12.32 -0.90 -15.34
N GLY A 51 13.24 0.02 -15.02
CA GLY A 51 14.60 0.02 -15.56
C GLY A 51 15.58 -0.86 -14.77
N ASN A 52 15.18 -1.36 -13.60
CA ASN A 52 16.05 -2.09 -12.70
C ASN A 52 16.06 -3.58 -13.03
N LYS A 53 17.23 -4.09 -13.45
CA LYS A 53 17.40 -5.51 -13.83
C LYS A 53 17.59 -6.43 -12.62
N GLU A 54 17.96 -5.87 -11.46
CA GLU A 54 18.25 -6.63 -10.25
C GLU A 54 17.01 -6.75 -9.36
N TYR A 55 16.22 -5.67 -9.25
CA TYR A 55 15.05 -5.60 -8.38
C TYR A 55 13.73 -5.65 -9.18
N GLY A 56 12.98 -6.73 -9.01
CA GLY A 56 11.65 -6.94 -9.57
C GLY A 56 10.62 -7.25 -8.51
N VAL A 57 9.44 -7.76 -8.93
CA VAL A 57 8.28 -8.03 -8.05
C VAL A 57 8.64 -8.93 -6.87
N LYS A 58 9.43 -9.97 -7.12
CA LYS A 58 9.70 -11.02 -6.13
C LYS A 58 10.63 -10.56 -5.01
N ASN A 59 11.70 -9.84 -5.32
CA ASN A 59 12.75 -9.48 -4.36
C ASN A 59 12.68 -8.03 -3.87
N THR A 60 11.78 -7.20 -4.42
CA THR A 60 11.50 -5.88 -3.85
C THR A 60 10.56 -6.02 -2.66
N PRO A 61 10.93 -5.55 -1.44
CA PRO A 61 10.08 -5.71 -0.27
C PRO A 61 8.73 -5.02 -0.45
N LYS A 62 7.63 -5.74 -0.17
CA LYS A 62 6.27 -5.18 -0.22
C LYS A 62 5.89 -4.61 1.14
N VAL A 63 5.70 -3.29 1.19
CA VAL A 63 5.15 -2.61 2.36
C VAL A 63 3.64 -2.80 2.36
N VAL A 64 3.04 -3.19 3.49
CA VAL A 64 1.60 -3.47 3.57
C VAL A 64 1.01 -2.83 4.83
N GLY A 65 0.01 -1.97 4.64
CA GLY A 65 -0.78 -1.39 5.72
C GLY A 65 -2.25 -1.76 5.57
N GLY A 66 -2.83 -2.45 6.55
CA GLY A 66 -4.27 -2.73 6.59
C GLY A 66 -5.07 -1.56 7.16
N PHE A 67 -6.35 -1.47 6.80
CA PHE A 67 -7.29 -0.58 7.50
C PHE A 67 -7.59 -1.06 8.93
N THR A 68 -7.67 -2.38 9.11
CA THR A 68 -7.70 -3.06 10.42
C THR A 68 -6.56 -4.07 10.52
N GLU A 69 -6.38 -4.66 11.70
CA GLU A 69 -5.41 -5.75 11.89
C GLU A 69 -5.74 -6.97 11.01
N ALA A 70 -7.00 -7.42 11.00
CA ALA A 70 -7.43 -8.52 10.14
C ALA A 70 -7.18 -8.23 8.65
N CYS A 71 -7.44 -7.00 8.19
CA CYS A 71 -7.12 -6.59 6.83
C CYS A 71 -5.61 -6.70 6.53
N ARG A 72 -4.76 -6.28 7.48
CA ARG A 72 -3.30 -6.34 7.35
C ARG A 72 -2.85 -7.79 7.25
N GLU A 73 -3.37 -8.68 8.10
CA GLU A 73 -3.03 -10.10 8.10
C GLU A 73 -3.36 -10.77 6.77
N VAL A 74 -4.59 -10.58 6.27
CA VAL A 74 -5.04 -11.13 4.97
C VAL A 74 -4.20 -10.58 3.82
N ALA A 75 -3.94 -9.27 3.80
CA ALA A 75 -3.11 -8.66 2.77
C ALA A 75 -1.65 -9.16 2.81
N CYS A 76 -1.07 -9.31 4.01
CA CYS A 76 0.28 -9.84 4.17
C CYS A 76 0.37 -11.29 3.70
N ALA A 77 -0.62 -12.12 4.04
CA ALA A 77 -0.70 -13.50 3.59
C ALA A 77 -0.78 -13.58 2.05
N TYR A 78 -1.56 -12.70 1.41
CA TYR A 78 -1.61 -12.59 -0.04
C TYR A 78 -0.24 -12.22 -0.64
N TYR A 79 0.39 -11.13 -0.18
CA TYR A 79 1.67 -10.69 -0.74
C TYR A 79 2.83 -11.66 -0.48
N ALA A 80 2.78 -12.44 0.61
CA ALA A 80 3.77 -13.48 0.88
C ALA A 80 3.80 -14.60 -0.18
N THR A 81 2.76 -14.72 -1.02
CA THR A 81 2.74 -15.66 -2.14
C THR A 81 3.54 -15.18 -3.36
N ILE A 82 3.82 -13.87 -3.46
CA ILE A 82 4.46 -13.26 -4.64
C ILE A 82 5.76 -12.51 -4.33
N ALA A 83 5.97 -12.08 -3.09
CA ALA A 83 7.16 -11.36 -2.65
C ALA A 83 7.92 -12.14 -1.56
N GLU A 84 9.25 -12.10 -1.61
CA GLU A 84 10.16 -12.74 -0.65
C GLU A 84 10.12 -12.07 0.72
N GLN A 85 9.85 -10.77 0.76
CA GLN A 85 9.76 -10.00 1.99
C GLN A 85 8.51 -9.12 2.00
N VAL A 86 7.67 -9.33 3.02
CA VAL A 86 6.53 -8.47 3.35
C VAL A 86 6.87 -7.66 4.59
N VAL A 87 6.68 -6.35 4.52
CA VAL A 87 6.96 -5.40 5.60
C VAL A 87 5.63 -4.81 6.08
N PRO A 88 5.03 -5.38 7.14
CA PRO A 88 3.80 -4.84 7.69
C PRO A 88 4.06 -3.50 8.40
N VAL A 89 3.16 -2.54 8.21
CA VAL A 89 3.14 -1.27 8.94
C VAL A 89 1.85 -1.11 9.73
N SER A 90 1.81 -0.11 10.61
CA SER A 90 0.73 0.06 11.60
C SER A 90 -0.64 0.33 10.98
N THR A 91 -0.71 1.08 9.86
CA THR A 91 -1.98 1.45 9.22
C THR A 91 -1.82 1.58 7.70
N ALA A 92 -2.94 1.52 6.97
CA ALA A 92 -3.00 1.89 5.55
C ALA A 92 -2.43 3.30 5.31
N ARG A 93 -2.75 4.26 6.17
CA ARG A 93 -2.22 5.64 6.10
C ARG A 93 -0.69 5.69 6.20
N THR A 94 -0.10 4.87 7.05
CA THR A 94 1.36 4.75 7.15
C THR A 94 1.95 4.20 5.85
N ALA A 95 1.33 3.20 5.23
CA ALA A 95 1.80 2.65 3.95
C ALA A 95 1.67 3.66 2.80
N GLU A 96 0.61 4.46 2.77
CA GLU A 96 0.44 5.59 1.83
C GLU A 96 1.58 6.62 2.01
N MET A 97 1.87 6.99 3.25
CA MET A 97 2.93 7.95 3.58
C MET A 97 4.33 7.45 3.19
N VAL A 98 4.62 6.16 3.32
CA VAL A 98 5.91 5.57 2.92
C VAL A 98 6.23 5.92 1.46
N LYS A 99 5.25 5.79 0.56
CA LYS A 99 5.48 6.06 -0.86
C LYS A 99 5.82 7.52 -1.14
N LEU A 100 5.13 8.43 -0.47
CA LEU A 100 5.40 9.86 -0.62
C LEU A 100 6.76 10.21 -0.04
N LEU A 101 7.10 9.67 1.14
CA LEU A 101 8.39 9.90 1.78
C LEU A 101 9.55 9.42 0.90
N GLU A 102 9.47 8.24 0.29
CA GLU A 102 10.49 7.72 -0.63
C GLU A 102 10.73 8.67 -1.81
N ASN A 103 9.66 9.19 -2.41
CA ASN A 103 9.75 10.12 -3.53
C ASN A 103 10.28 11.49 -3.10
N THR A 104 9.81 12.02 -1.96
CA THR A 104 10.27 13.28 -1.40
C THR A 104 11.75 13.21 -1.04
N PHE A 105 12.19 12.12 -0.40
CA PHE A 105 13.61 11.89 -0.08
C PHE A 105 14.47 11.96 -1.34
N ARG A 106 14.07 11.27 -2.42
CA ARG A 106 14.78 11.33 -3.70
C ARG A 106 14.84 12.75 -4.26
N ALA A 107 13.71 13.44 -4.30
CA ALA A 107 13.63 14.78 -4.89
C ALA A 107 14.48 15.81 -4.13
N VAL A 108 14.45 15.77 -2.79
CA VAL A 108 15.24 16.67 -1.94
C VAL A 108 16.75 16.45 -2.15
N ASN A 109 17.21 15.19 -2.20
CA ASN A 109 18.63 14.91 -2.42
C ASN A 109 19.11 15.35 -3.81
N ILE A 110 18.30 15.14 -4.85
CA ILE A 110 18.61 15.63 -6.20
C ILE A 110 18.68 17.17 -6.20
N GLY A 111 17.71 17.83 -5.59
CA GLY A 111 17.68 19.30 -5.49
C GLY A 111 18.91 19.84 -4.76
N LEU A 112 19.28 19.24 -3.63
CA LEU A 112 20.45 19.65 -2.85
C LEU A 112 21.75 19.58 -3.68
N VAL A 113 21.98 18.48 -4.39
CA VAL A 113 23.19 18.32 -5.20
C VAL A 113 23.21 19.31 -6.38
N ASN A 114 22.05 19.55 -7.00
CA ASN A 114 21.94 20.52 -8.10
C ASN A 114 22.27 21.95 -7.64
N GLU A 115 21.86 22.35 -6.43
CA GLU A 115 22.18 23.68 -5.87
C GLU A 115 23.66 23.82 -5.47
N MET A 116 24.38 22.72 -5.26
CA MET A 116 25.81 22.73 -4.93
C MET A 116 26.75 22.68 -6.15
N ALA A 117 26.22 22.39 -7.35
CA ALA A 117 26.99 22.21 -8.59
C ALA A 117 27.23 23.53 -9.33
#